data_AF-T0MF10-F1
#
_entry.id   AF-T0MF10-F1
#
_cell.length_a   1.000
_cell.length_b   1.000
_cell.length_c   1.000
_cell.angle_alpha   90.00
_cell.angle_beta   90.00
_cell.angle_gamma   90.00
#
_symmetry.space_group_name_H-M   'P 1'
#
loop_
_entity.id
_entity.type
_entity.pdbx_description
1 polymer ?
#
loop_
_entity_poly.entity_id
_entity_poly.type
_entity_poly.pdbx_seq_one_letter_code
_entity_poly.pdbx_strand_id
1 'polypeptide(L)'
;MENIKFYDVLRNYEDKVENIKSIFLSINKRDVLKQCVLKKIVFDCLISINVSYIQGINEIAFVIIHYYFSKDYDLYFNKEKIQNHNLTFEDEELIDNNYNSANFDFDNIVNDKTKGFFDSISKKQEKVKIVLTNIILRKLEPLIKNNFELYMKYTEVFIIMMKKRGIIIGQQDIHKYLESILTFFYRNVSSMEDAYKIFEVILSCPSSSLFLILIVYYDLISRKELIKNVDNNLFNSIICHESEFINTLEKVNCKKSRFFSKYAFYIGGMIGVIAAVALYKINKRDEN
;
A
#
# COMPACT_ATOMS: atom_id res chain seq x y z
N MET A 1 33.18 -14.18 12.26
CA MET A 1 31.90 -14.90 12.03
C MET A 1 30.78 -13.86 11.93
N GLU A 2 30.79 -12.86 11.03
CA GLU A 2 30.99 -12.85 9.57
C GLU A 2 29.96 -13.65 8.75
N ASN A 3 29.08 -12.87 8.11
CA ASN A 3 28.70 -12.98 6.69
C ASN A 3 27.89 -14.18 6.21
N ILE A 4 26.89 -14.63 6.99
CA ILE A 4 25.88 -15.59 6.48
C ILE A 4 24.46 -14.98 6.39
N LYS A 5 24.16 -13.84 7.04
CA LYS A 5 22.79 -13.30 7.09
C LYS A 5 22.37 -12.31 5.99
N PHE A 6 23.24 -11.96 5.04
CA PHE A 6 22.88 -11.04 3.94
C PHE A 6 22.57 -11.79 2.62
N TYR A 7 23.23 -12.93 2.38
CA TYR A 7 23.00 -13.74 1.17
C TYR A 7 21.70 -14.56 1.23
N ASP A 8 21.30 -15.05 2.41
CA ASP A 8 20.00 -15.76 2.58
C ASP A 8 18.79 -14.81 2.45
N VAL A 9 19.02 -13.51 2.63
CA VAL A 9 18.00 -12.47 2.38
C VAL A 9 17.89 -12.21 0.87
N LEU A 10 19.02 -12.10 0.15
CA LEU A 10 19.06 -11.91 -1.31
C LEU A 10 18.45 -13.10 -2.08
N ARG A 11 18.69 -14.35 -1.64
CA ARG A 11 18.07 -15.54 -2.25
C ARG A 11 16.56 -15.60 -2.03
N ASN A 12 16.08 -15.09 -0.89
CA ASN A 12 14.65 -14.83 -0.63
C ASN A 12 14.10 -13.59 -1.37
N TYR A 13 14.93 -12.80 -2.05
CA TYR A 13 14.52 -11.64 -2.85
C TYR A 13 14.37 -11.97 -4.34
N GLU A 14 15.13 -12.91 -4.89
CA GLU A 14 14.88 -13.47 -6.23
C GLU A 14 13.53 -14.20 -6.30
N ASP A 15 13.19 -14.99 -5.27
CA ASP A 15 11.83 -15.57 -5.08
C ASP A 15 10.73 -14.49 -4.91
N LYS A 16 11.09 -13.25 -4.53
CA LYS A 16 10.16 -12.11 -4.46
C LYS A 16 9.98 -11.45 -5.82
N VAL A 17 10.97 -11.47 -6.71
CA VAL A 17 10.85 -10.99 -8.10
C VAL A 17 9.85 -11.86 -8.87
N GLU A 18 9.89 -13.19 -8.69
CA GLU A 18 8.87 -14.11 -9.23
C GLU A 18 7.46 -13.86 -8.65
N ASN A 19 7.37 -13.33 -7.43
CA ASN A 19 6.10 -13.00 -6.78
C ASN A 19 5.58 -11.59 -7.08
N ILE A 20 6.29 -10.77 -7.87
CA ILE A 20 5.72 -9.54 -8.44
C ILE A 20 4.79 -9.91 -9.62
N LYS A 21 3.70 -10.63 -9.31
CA LYS A 21 2.67 -11.05 -10.27
C LYS A 21 1.78 -9.90 -10.76
N SER A 22 1.89 -8.71 -10.17
CA SER A 22 1.08 -7.56 -10.57
C SER A 22 1.55 -7.02 -11.93
N ILE A 23 0.67 -7.17 -12.92
CA ILE A 23 0.83 -6.62 -14.27
C ILE A 23 0.47 -5.13 -14.24
N PHE A 24 1.21 -4.29 -14.96
CA PHE A 24 0.81 -2.90 -15.19
C PHE A 24 -0.52 -2.86 -15.96
N LEU A 25 -1.56 -2.24 -15.39
CA LEU A 25 -2.91 -2.20 -15.97
C LEU A 25 -2.97 -1.66 -17.40
N SER A 26 -2.06 -0.75 -17.77
CA SER A 26 -2.02 -0.06 -19.06
C SER A 26 -1.02 -0.60 -20.08
N ILE A 27 -0.11 -1.50 -19.69
CA ILE A 27 0.94 -1.95 -20.62
C ILE A 27 0.41 -3.14 -21.40
N ASN A 28 0.54 -3.08 -22.73
CA ASN A 28 0.22 -4.20 -23.60
C ASN A 28 1.04 -5.42 -23.13
N LYS A 29 0.36 -6.55 -22.89
CA LYS A 29 1.03 -7.78 -22.44
C LYS A 29 2.15 -8.22 -23.39
N ARG A 30 2.05 -7.84 -24.66
CA ARG A 30 3.05 -8.10 -25.71
C ARG A 30 4.25 -7.16 -25.68
N ASP A 31 4.18 -6.02 -24.98
CA ASP A 31 5.32 -5.12 -24.80
C ASP A 31 6.16 -5.58 -23.59
N VAL A 32 6.83 -6.71 -23.77
CA VAL A 32 7.56 -7.39 -22.71
C VAL A 32 8.77 -6.55 -22.26
N LEU A 33 9.46 -5.89 -23.19
CA LEU A 33 10.62 -5.05 -22.86
C LEU A 33 10.24 -3.87 -21.96
N LYS A 34 9.14 -3.16 -22.26
CA LYS A 34 8.65 -2.07 -21.41
C LYS A 34 8.29 -2.57 -20.01
N GLN A 35 7.63 -3.72 -19.93
CA GLN A 35 7.32 -4.33 -18.64
C GLN A 35 8.60 -4.65 -17.85
N CYS A 36 9.60 -5.24 -18.48
CA CYS A 36 10.87 -5.56 -17.82
C CYS A 36 11.60 -4.29 -17.35
N VAL A 37 11.74 -3.28 -18.20
CA VAL A 37 12.41 -2.03 -17.84
C VAL A 37 11.70 -1.35 -16.66
N LEU A 38 10.37 -1.21 -16.71
CA LEU A 38 9.64 -0.57 -15.62
C LEU A 38 9.62 -1.42 -14.34
N LYS A 39 9.57 -2.76 -14.43
CA LYS A 39 9.74 -3.65 -13.28
C LYS A 39 11.13 -3.49 -12.63
N LYS A 40 12.20 -3.33 -13.43
CA LYS A 40 13.55 -3.08 -12.92
C LYS A 40 13.60 -1.79 -12.11
N ILE A 41 13.04 -0.70 -12.65
CA ILE A 41 12.99 0.59 -11.94
C ILE A 41 12.21 0.45 -10.62
N VAL A 42 11.07 -0.26 -10.62
CA VAL A 42 10.32 -0.54 -9.38
C VAL A 42 11.21 -1.26 -8.37
N PHE A 43 11.88 -2.33 -8.79
CA PHE A 43 12.75 -3.11 -7.93
C PHE A 43 13.88 -2.27 -7.34
N ASP A 44 14.61 -1.53 -8.17
CA ASP A 44 15.70 -0.65 -7.75
C ASP A 44 15.24 0.42 -6.74
N CYS A 45 14.05 0.99 -6.97
CA CYS A 45 13.47 1.95 -6.04
C CYS A 45 13.08 1.28 -4.72
N LEU A 46 12.48 0.09 -4.75
CA LEU A 46 11.93 -0.58 -3.57
C LEU A 46 12.99 -1.22 -2.66
N ILE A 47 14.09 -1.76 -3.20
CA ILE A 47 15.18 -2.35 -2.38
C ILE A 47 15.71 -1.34 -1.36
N SER A 48 15.70 -0.06 -1.71
CA SER A 48 16.23 1.00 -0.88
C SER A 48 15.33 1.42 0.29
N ILE A 49 14.10 0.90 0.35
CA ILE A 49 13.09 1.32 1.32
C ILE A 49 13.12 0.36 2.52
N ASN A 50 13.52 0.87 3.68
CA ASN A 50 13.63 0.08 4.91
C ASN A 50 12.27 -0.09 5.60
N VAL A 51 11.33 -0.77 4.94
CA VAL A 51 10.00 -1.09 5.50
C VAL A 51 9.79 -2.60 5.42
N SER A 52 9.42 -3.21 6.55
CA SER A 52 9.35 -4.67 6.72
C SER A 52 8.16 -5.35 6.04
N TYR A 53 7.15 -4.59 5.63
CA TYR A 53 5.92 -5.12 5.02
C TYR A 53 5.95 -4.92 3.50
N ILE A 54 5.73 -5.99 2.73
CA ILE A 54 5.97 -6.01 1.28
C ILE A 54 4.68 -6.03 0.45
N GLN A 55 3.57 -6.53 1.00
CA GLN A 55 2.35 -6.77 0.24
C GLN A 55 1.60 -5.45 -0.04
N GLY A 56 1.32 -5.13 -1.32
CA GLY A 56 0.68 -3.88 -1.73
C GLY A 56 1.64 -2.74 -2.07
N ILE A 57 2.88 -2.78 -1.55
CA ILE A 57 3.92 -1.77 -1.87
C ILE A 57 4.28 -1.79 -3.34
N ASN A 58 4.37 -2.99 -3.92
CA ASN A 58 4.71 -3.17 -5.33
C ASN A 58 3.67 -2.48 -6.23
N GLU A 59 2.38 -2.65 -5.94
CA GLU A 59 1.28 -2.00 -6.66
C GLU A 59 1.34 -0.48 -6.56
N ILE A 60 1.63 0.06 -5.37
CA ILE A 60 1.82 1.49 -5.18
C ILE A 60 3.01 1.99 -6.01
N ALA A 61 4.14 1.28 -5.95
CA ALA A 61 5.33 1.62 -6.73
C ALA A 61 5.06 1.56 -8.23
N PHE A 62 4.31 0.56 -8.70
CA PHE A 62 3.95 0.40 -10.10
C PHE A 62 3.23 1.62 -10.64
N VAL A 63 2.26 2.16 -9.90
CA VAL A 63 1.52 3.34 -10.32
C VAL A 63 2.44 4.55 -10.46
N ILE A 64 3.30 4.77 -9.47
CA ILE A 64 4.26 5.87 -9.45
C ILE A 64 5.30 5.73 -10.57
N ILE A 65 5.90 4.54 -10.74
CA ILE A 65 6.89 4.30 -11.79
C ILE A 65 6.27 4.43 -13.18
N HIS A 66 5.05 3.89 -13.39
CA HIS A 66 4.36 4.06 -14.67
C HIS A 66 4.13 5.55 -14.96
N TYR A 67 3.67 6.33 -13.97
CA TYR A 67 3.44 7.77 -14.14
C TYR A 67 4.70 8.52 -14.57
N TYR A 68 5.84 8.24 -13.92
CA TYR A 68 7.07 8.98 -14.18
C TYR A 68 7.84 8.48 -15.41
N PHE A 69 7.88 7.19 -15.69
CA PHE A 69 8.84 6.62 -16.65
C PHE A 69 8.22 6.00 -17.90
N SER A 70 6.91 5.73 -17.94
CA SER A 70 6.27 5.10 -19.11
C SER A 70 6.45 5.93 -20.39
N LYS A 71 6.29 7.26 -20.28
CA LYS A 71 6.50 8.19 -21.41
C LYS A 71 7.97 8.35 -21.78
N ASP A 72 8.87 8.36 -20.80
CA ASP A 72 10.31 8.47 -21.06
C ASP A 72 10.81 7.24 -21.82
N TYR A 73 10.33 6.05 -21.44
CA TYR A 73 10.57 4.80 -22.17
C TYR A 73 10.11 4.92 -23.62
N ASP A 74 8.85 5.31 -23.84
CA ASP A 74 8.29 5.44 -25.18
C ASP A 74 9.11 6.43 -26.03
N LEU A 75 9.53 7.55 -25.46
CA LEU A 75 10.33 8.55 -26.17
C LEU A 75 11.74 8.07 -26.51
N TYR A 76 12.39 7.31 -25.61
CA TYR A 76 13.74 6.79 -25.83
C TYR A 76 13.73 5.73 -26.93
N PHE A 77 12.93 4.68 -26.75
CA PHE A 77 12.93 3.53 -27.66
C PHE A 77 12.25 3.81 -29.00
N ASN A 78 11.27 4.74 -29.08
CA ASN A 78 10.75 5.15 -30.40
C ASN A 78 11.75 5.99 -31.19
N LYS A 79 12.58 6.82 -30.52
CA LYS A 79 13.65 7.56 -31.22
C LYS A 79 14.74 6.63 -31.72
N GLU A 80 15.11 5.63 -30.93
CA GLU A 80 16.06 4.60 -31.38
C GLU A 80 15.50 3.77 -32.54
N LYS A 81 14.23 3.37 -32.53
CA LYS A 81 13.59 2.68 -33.66
C LYS A 81 13.61 3.49 -34.96
N ILE A 82 13.51 4.82 -34.88
CA ILE A 82 13.54 5.72 -36.05
C ILE A 82 14.98 5.96 -36.55
N GLN A 83 15.96 6.01 -35.64
CA GLN A 83 17.37 6.26 -36.00
C GLN A 83 18.11 4.98 -36.43
N ASN A 84 17.74 3.84 -35.83
CA ASN A 84 18.31 2.54 -36.11
C ASN A 84 17.20 1.66 -36.66
N HIS A 85 17.10 1.56 -38.00
CA HIS A 85 16.16 0.70 -38.74
C HIS A 85 16.27 -0.82 -38.43
N ASN A 86 16.96 -1.23 -37.36
CA ASN A 86 17.48 -2.58 -37.08
C ASN A 86 16.95 -3.21 -35.78
N LEU A 87 15.89 -2.70 -35.14
CA LEU A 87 15.18 -3.51 -34.15
C LEU A 87 14.35 -4.55 -34.90
N THR A 88 15.00 -5.65 -35.28
CA THR A 88 14.40 -6.77 -35.99
C THR A 88 13.41 -7.51 -35.08
N PHE A 89 12.33 -8.01 -35.69
CA PHE A 89 11.29 -8.83 -35.08
C PHE A 89 11.82 -10.05 -34.28
N GLU A 90 13.05 -10.50 -34.56
CA GLU A 90 13.72 -11.62 -33.89
C GLU A 90 14.02 -11.35 -32.40
N ASP A 91 14.25 -10.09 -32.01
CA ASP A 91 14.50 -9.72 -30.61
C ASP A 91 13.23 -9.76 -29.75
N GLU A 92 12.07 -9.40 -30.33
CA GLU A 92 10.77 -9.48 -29.64
C GLU A 92 10.35 -10.96 -29.45
N GLU A 93 10.65 -11.84 -30.42
CA GLU A 93 10.36 -13.28 -30.37
C GLU A 93 11.21 -14.04 -29.34
N LEU A 94 12.50 -13.68 -29.16
CA LEU A 94 13.37 -14.24 -28.13
C LEU A 94 12.92 -13.86 -26.71
N ILE A 95 12.39 -12.65 -26.55
CA ILE A 95 11.88 -12.15 -25.27
C ILE A 95 10.54 -12.83 -24.92
N ASP A 96 9.63 -13.00 -25.90
CA ASP A 96 8.35 -13.70 -25.71
C ASP A 96 8.55 -15.20 -25.37
N ASN A 97 9.52 -15.86 -26.00
CA ASN A 97 9.81 -17.28 -25.75
C ASN A 97 10.50 -17.53 -24.39
N ASN A 98 11.32 -16.59 -23.90
CA ASN A 98 11.97 -16.71 -22.59
C ASN A 98 11.09 -16.29 -21.40
N TYR A 99 10.03 -15.49 -21.62
CA TYR A 99 9.17 -14.96 -20.53
C TYR A 99 8.44 -16.05 -19.73
N ASN A 100 8.26 -17.25 -20.31
CA ASN A 100 7.62 -18.40 -19.66
C ASN A 100 8.63 -19.38 -19.03
N SER A 101 9.92 -19.10 -19.09
CA SER A 101 10.98 -19.94 -18.50
C SER A 101 11.40 -19.38 -17.13
N ALA A 102 11.50 -20.26 -16.13
CA ALA A 102 12.00 -19.95 -14.78
C ALA A 102 13.46 -19.43 -14.75
N ASN A 103 14.14 -19.38 -15.89
CA ASN A 103 15.50 -18.87 -16.07
C ASN A 103 15.52 -17.57 -16.92
N PHE A 104 14.57 -16.65 -16.71
CA PHE A 104 14.60 -15.34 -17.37
C PHE A 104 15.73 -14.49 -16.78
N ASP A 105 16.88 -14.47 -17.46
CA ASP A 105 18.05 -13.71 -17.04
C ASP A 105 17.86 -12.21 -17.30
N PHE A 106 17.19 -11.58 -16.34
CA PHE A 106 16.75 -10.19 -16.36
C PHE A 106 17.91 -9.19 -16.49
N ASP A 107 19.09 -9.56 -16.02
CA ASP A 107 20.28 -8.71 -16.09
C ASP A 107 20.96 -8.74 -17.46
N ASN A 108 20.87 -9.85 -18.20
CA ASN A 108 21.46 -9.96 -19.53
C ASN A 108 20.71 -9.19 -20.62
N ILE A 109 19.38 -9.07 -20.56
CA ILE A 109 18.60 -8.27 -21.55
C ILE A 109 18.78 -6.77 -21.34
N VAL A 110 18.95 -6.34 -20.08
CA VAL A 110 19.00 -4.93 -19.70
C VAL A 110 20.35 -4.29 -20.05
N ASN A 111 21.46 -5.04 -20.03
CA ASN A 111 22.77 -4.42 -19.85
C ASN A 111 23.37 -3.66 -21.04
N ASP A 112 23.05 -3.98 -22.30
CA ASP A 112 23.65 -3.26 -23.44
C ASP A 112 22.68 -2.31 -24.15
N LYS A 113 21.43 -2.72 -24.40
CA LYS A 113 20.43 -1.89 -25.13
C LYS A 113 19.71 -0.87 -24.24
N THR A 114 19.65 -1.09 -22.92
CA THR A 114 18.87 -0.21 -22.03
C THR A 114 19.74 0.64 -21.11
N LYS A 115 21.05 0.42 -21.08
CA LYS A 115 21.99 1.18 -20.24
C LYS A 115 21.91 2.68 -20.49
N GLY A 116 21.89 3.10 -21.75
CA GLY A 116 21.75 4.52 -22.09
C GLY A 116 20.42 5.12 -21.60
N PHE A 117 19.34 4.33 -21.58
CA PHE A 117 18.07 4.74 -20.98
C PHE A 117 18.21 4.94 -19.47
N PHE A 118 18.75 3.95 -18.74
CA PHE A 118 18.96 4.04 -17.29
C PHE A 118 19.87 5.21 -16.89
N ASP A 119 20.96 5.43 -17.63
CA ASP A 119 21.85 6.58 -17.43
C ASP A 119 21.08 7.90 -17.58
N SER A 120 20.21 8.00 -18.60
CA SER A 120 19.41 9.18 -18.88
C SER A 120 18.36 9.49 -17.79
N ILE A 121 17.82 8.46 -17.12
CA ILE A 121 16.78 8.62 -16.11
C ILE A 121 17.31 8.61 -14.67
N SER A 122 18.58 8.29 -14.43
CA SER A 122 19.21 8.11 -13.12
C SER A 122 18.85 9.19 -12.08
N LYS A 123 19.00 10.48 -12.44
CA LYS A 123 18.65 11.62 -11.55
C LYS A 123 17.16 11.68 -11.21
N LYS A 124 16.30 11.30 -12.16
CA LYS A 124 14.85 11.26 -11.98
C LYS A 124 14.46 10.05 -11.11
N GLN A 125 15.09 8.91 -11.32
CA GLN A 125 14.92 7.70 -10.51
C GLN A 125 15.23 7.95 -9.03
N GLU A 126 16.32 8.63 -8.70
CA GLU A 126 16.64 8.99 -7.31
C GLU A 126 15.58 9.91 -6.67
N LYS A 127 15.03 10.88 -7.42
CA LYS A 127 13.92 11.70 -6.93
C LYS A 127 12.66 10.87 -6.70
N VAL A 128 12.32 9.97 -7.63
CA VAL A 128 11.13 9.11 -7.51
C VAL A 128 11.28 8.13 -6.34
N LYS A 129 12.49 7.63 -6.08
CA LYS A 129 12.79 6.82 -4.91
C LYS A 129 12.51 7.57 -3.60
N ILE A 130 12.93 8.83 -3.48
CA ILE A 130 12.59 9.68 -2.31
C ILE A 130 11.07 9.86 -2.19
N VAL A 131 10.39 10.12 -3.31
CA VAL A 131 8.92 10.27 -3.33
C VAL A 131 8.25 8.98 -2.85
N LEU A 132 8.65 7.83 -3.38
CA LEU A 132 8.08 6.53 -3.02
C LEU A 132 8.28 6.20 -1.55
N THR A 133 9.48 6.43 -1.02
CA THR A 133 9.78 6.30 0.42
C THR A 133 8.84 7.18 1.24
N ASN A 134 8.68 8.45 0.88
CA ASN A 134 7.78 9.36 1.59
C ASN A 134 6.31 8.93 1.52
N ILE A 135 5.86 8.42 0.37
CA ILE A 135 4.49 7.88 0.22
C ILE A 135 4.30 6.71 1.18
N ILE A 136 5.22 5.75 1.19
CA ILE A 136 5.12 4.56 2.04
C ILE A 136 5.14 4.96 3.52
N LEU A 137 6.12 5.74 3.96
CA LEU A 137 6.26 6.15 5.37
C LEU A 137 5.08 7.00 5.86
N ARG A 138 4.49 7.84 5.00
CA ARG A 138 3.41 8.76 5.43
C ARG A 138 2.02 8.19 5.27
N LYS A 139 1.79 7.28 4.32
CA LYS A 139 0.45 6.80 3.96
C LYS A 139 0.24 5.35 4.35
N LEU A 140 1.20 4.48 4.05
CA LEU A 140 1.07 3.04 4.26
C LEU A 140 1.57 2.60 5.63
N GLU A 141 2.79 2.98 6.01
CA GLU A 141 3.42 2.60 7.28
C GLU A 141 2.50 2.85 8.51
N PRO A 142 1.81 4.01 8.63
CA PRO A 142 0.95 4.25 9.78
C PRO A 142 -0.22 3.27 9.91
N LEU A 143 -0.66 2.65 8.81
CA LEU A 143 -1.75 1.69 8.80
C LEU A 143 -1.31 0.28 9.21
N ILE A 144 -0.05 -0.05 8.99
CA ILE A 144 0.51 -1.39 9.23
C ILE A 144 1.29 -1.47 10.55
N LYS A 145 1.87 -0.35 10.99
CA LYS A 145 2.65 -0.26 12.22
C LYS A 145 1.77 -0.59 13.43
N ASN A 146 2.39 -1.12 14.47
CA ASN A 146 1.73 -1.56 15.70
C ASN A 146 0.61 -2.59 15.45
N ASN A 147 0.90 -3.62 14.64
CA ASN A 147 -0.05 -4.69 14.32
C ASN A 147 -1.39 -4.17 13.80
N PHE A 148 -1.35 -3.23 12.83
CA PHE A 148 -2.53 -2.68 12.18
C PHE A 148 -3.48 -1.88 13.09
N GLU A 149 -3.00 -1.30 14.20
CA GLU A 149 -3.85 -0.58 15.17
C GLU A 149 -4.68 0.54 14.52
N LEU A 150 -4.05 1.39 13.71
CA LEU A 150 -4.74 2.50 13.04
C LEU A 150 -5.74 1.98 11.99
N TYR A 151 -5.37 0.95 11.23
CA TYR A 151 -6.26 0.30 10.28
C TYR A 151 -7.51 -0.25 10.98
N MET A 152 -7.35 -0.97 12.10
CA MET A 152 -8.47 -1.53 12.85
C MET A 152 -9.36 -0.43 13.42
N LYS A 153 -8.77 0.68 13.89
CA LYS A 153 -9.51 1.85 14.36
C LYS A 153 -10.35 2.49 13.25
N TYR A 154 -9.78 2.70 12.07
CA TYR A 154 -10.52 3.27 10.94
C TYR A 154 -11.55 2.31 10.36
N THR A 155 -11.29 1.00 10.42
CA THR A 155 -12.26 -0.04 10.09
C THR A 155 -13.48 0.01 10.99
N GLU A 156 -13.29 0.20 12.31
CA GLU A 156 -14.40 0.35 13.26
C GLU A 156 -15.30 1.55 12.88
N VAL A 157 -14.67 2.68 12.52
CA VAL A 157 -15.39 3.88 12.04
C VAL A 157 -16.16 3.60 10.76
N PHE A 158 -15.51 2.98 9.78
CA PHE A 158 -16.13 2.56 8.52
C PHE A 158 -17.36 1.68 8.75
N ILE A 159 -17.27 0.64 9.58
CA ILE A 159 -18.39 -0.26 9.88
C ILE A 159 -19.57 0.52 10.49
N ILE A 160 -19.31 1.45 11.41
CA ILE A 160 -20.35 2.28 12.02
C ILE A 160 -21.02 3.18 10.97
N MET A 161 -20.25 3.77 10.07
CA MET A 161 -20.77 4.59 8.97
C MET A 161 -21.62 3.78 8.00
N MET A 162 -21.19 2.56 7.64
CA MET A 162 -21.95 1.67 6.76
C MET A 162 -23.23 1.17 7.42
N LYS A 163 -23.20 0.88 8.72
CA LYS A 163 -24.41 0.51 9.47
C LYS A 163 -25.48 1.61 9.45
N LYS A 164 -25.10 2.89 9.53
CA LYS A 164 -26.05 4.01 9.39
C LYS A 164 -26.68 4.09 8.00
N ARG A 165 -26.00 3.57 6.98
CA ARG A 165 -26.48 3.47 5.61
C ARG A 165 -27.32 2.20 5.37
N GLY A 166 -27.64 1.43 6.42
CA GLY A 166 -28.39 0.17 6.32
C GLY A 166 -27.54 -1.03 5.88
N ILE A 167 -26.22 -0.88 5.80
CA ILE A 167 -25.31 -1.93 5.32
C ILE A 167 -24.65 -2.60 6.53
N ILE A 168 -24.84 -3.92 6.66
CA ILE A 168 -24.27 -4.72 7.74
C ILE A 168 -23.07 -5.48 7.19
N ILE A 169 -21.88 -5.15 7.70
CA ILE A 169 -20.62 -5.79 7.29
C ILE A 169 -20.26 -6.85 8.34
N GLY A 170 -20.11 -8.10 7.90
CA GLY A 170 -19.67 -9.18 8.77
C GLY A 170 -18.22 -8.98 9.21
N GLN A 171 -17.88 -9.41 10.42
CA GLN A 171 -16.51 -9.31 10.95
C GLN A 171 -15.48 -10.03 10.07
N GLN A 172 -15.89 -11.15 9.48
CA GLN A 172 -15.12 -11.94 8.52
C GLN A 172 -14.89 -11.24 7.16
N ASP A 173 -15.71 -10.24 6.82
CA ASP A 173 -15.58 -9.49 5.56
C ASP A 173 -14.56 -8.36 5.64
N ILE A 174 -14.14 -7.98 6.86
CA ILE A 174 -13.19 -6.90 7.09
C ILE A 174 -11.86 -7.14 6.37
N HIS A 175 -11.39 -8.39 6.36
CA HIS A 175 -10.14 -8.76 5.71
C HIS A 175 -10.19 -8.57 4.18
N LYS A 176 -11.38 -8.59 3.57
CA LYS A 176 -11.56 -8.38 2.13
C LYS A 176 -11.17 -6.96 1.71
N TYR A 177 -11.39 -5.98 2.58
CA TYR A 177 -11.09 -4.58 2.29
C TYR A 177 -9.64 -4.19 2.58
N LEU A 178 -8.93 -5.00 3.38
CA LEU A 178 -7.52 -4.79 3.70
C LEU A 178 -6.68 -4.74 2.42
N GLU A 179 -6.86 -5.69 1.51
CA GLU A 179 -6.11 -5.72 0.25
C GLU A 179 -6.38 -4.50 -0.63
N SER A 180 -7.65 -4.04 -0.67
CA SER A 180 -8.04 -2.85 -1.43
C SER A 180 -7.34 -1.62 -0.86
N ILE A 181 -7.33 -1.47 0.47
CA ILE A 181 -6.69 -0.34 1.15
C ILE A 181 -5.16 -0.37 0.98
N LEU A 182 -4.52 -1.52 1.17
CA LEU A 182 -3.05 -1.62 1.15
C LEU A 182 -2.45 -1.52 -0.26
N THR A 183 -3.27 -1.72 -1.30
CA THR A 183 -2.86 -1.53 -2.71
C THR A 183 -3.31 -0.18 -3.27
N PHE A 184 -3.83 0.72 -2.43
CA PHE A 184 -4.42 2.00 -2.84
C PHE A 184 -5.48 1.81 -3.94
N PHE A 185 -6.27 0.74 -3.82
CA PHE A 185 -7.31 0.32 -4.75
C PHE A 185 -6.82 0.00 -6.17
N TYR A 186 -5.51 -0.15 -6.39
CA TYR A 186 -4.95 -0.52 -7.69
C TYR A 186 -5.57 -1.83 -8.23
N ARG A 187 -5.82 -2.80 -7.35
CA ARG A 187 -6.47 -4.07 -7.73
C ARG A 187 -7.96 -3.95 -8.02
N ASN A 188 -8.58 -2.82 -7.66
CA ASN A 188 -10.01 -2.59 -7.79
C ASN A 188 -10.36 -1.72 -8.99
N VAL A 189 -9.40 -1.16 -9.72
CA VAL A 189 -9.66 -0.29 -10.88
C VAL A 189 -9.46 -1.02 -12.20
N SER A 190 -10.17 -0.55 -13.23
CA SER A 190 -10.10 -1.14 -14.57
C SER A 190 -9.04 -0.54 -15.48
N SER A 191 -8.57 0.67 -15.16
CA SER A 191 -7.66 1.43 -16.01
C SER A 191 -6.59 2.16 -15.19
N MET A 192 -5.48 2.48 -15.85
CA MET A 192 -4.41 3.25 -15.24
C MET A 192 -4.82 4.71 -14.97
N GLU A 193 -5.71 5.27 -15.79
CA GLU A 193 -6.27 6.61 -15.58
C GLU A 193 -7.10 6.66 -14.29
N ASP A 194 -7.95 5.65 -14.06
CA ASP A 194 -8.72 5.51 -12.83
C ASP A 194 -7.80 5.35 -11.61
N ALA A 195 -6.71 4.56 -11.76
CA ALA A 195 -5.69 4.43 -10.73
C ALA A 195 -5.07 5.79 -10.37
N TYR A 196 -4.75 6.62 -11.36
CA TYR A 196 -4.18 7.96 -11.13
C TYR A 196 -5.12 8.88 -10.37
N LYS A 197 -6.40 8.92 -10.75
CA LYS A 197 -7.39 9.75 -10.04
C LYS A 197 -7.54 9.34 -8.58
N ILE A 198 -7.56 8.03 -8.30
CA ILE A 198 -7.60 7.52 -6.93
C ILE A 198 -6.31 7.89 -6.17
N PHE A 199 -5.14 7.68 -6.79
CA PHE A 199 -3.86 7.98 -6.15
C PHE A 199 -3.71 9.48 -5.87
N GLU A 200 -4.14 10.36 -6.77
CA GLU A 200 -4.12 11.80 -6.58
C GLU A 200 -4.87 12.21 -5.30
N VAL A 201 -6.06 11.66 -5.08
CA VAL A 201 -6.84 11.88 -3.86
C VAL A 201 -6.11 11.32 -2.63
N ILE A 202 -5.64 10.07 -2.68
CA ILE A 202 -4.96 9.42 -1.55
C ILE A 202 -3.71 10.20 -1.14
N LEU A 203 -2.92 10.67 -2.12
CA LEU A 203 -1.69 11.40 -1.88
C LEU A 203 -1.98 12.80 -1.30
N SER A 204 -3.08 13.44 -1.71
CA SER A 204 -3.46 14.79 -1.29
C SER A 204 -4.20 14.86 0.06
N CYS A 205 -4.89 13.79 0.46
CA CYS A 205 -5.72 13.77 1.67
C CYS A 205 -5.07 13.02 2.87
N PRO A 206 -5.57 13.14 4.11
CA PRO A 206 -5.12 12.31 5.24
C PRO A 206 -5.34 10.81 4.99
N SER A 207 -4.68 9.92 5.76
CA SER A 207 -4.81 8.45 5.57
C SER A 207 -6.23 7.91 5.79
N SER A 208 -7.12 8.67 6.43
CA SER A 208 -8.56 8.35 6.52
C SER A 208 -9.24 8.33 5.15
N SER A 209 -8.70 9.05 4.15
CA SER A 209 -9.24 9.08 2.79
C SER A 209 -9.33 7.69 2.14
N LEU A 210 -8.43 6.76 2.48
CA LEU A 210 -8.52 5.38 2.03
C LEU A 210 -9.84 4.72 2.44
N PHE A 211 -10.31 5.00 3.65
CA PHE A 211 -11.60 4.48 4.13
C PHE A 211 -12.79 5.25 3.56
N LEU A 212 -12.62 6.53 3.26
CA LEU A 212 -13.65 7.32 2.58
C LEU A 212 -13.83 6.86 1.12
N ILE A 213 -12.75 6.53 0.42
CA ILE A 213 -12.79 5.92 -0.92
C ILE A 213 -13.48 4.55 -0.85
N LEU A 214 -13.17 3.76 0.18
CA LEU A 214 -13.87 2.49 0.42
C LEU A 214 -15.38 2.67 0.62
N ILE A 215 -15.81 3.75 1.29
CA ILE A 215 -17.25 4.07 1.44
C ILE A 215 -17.86 4.40 0.09
N VAL A 216 -17.22 5.27 -0.70
CA VAL A 216 -17.71 5.69 -2.02
C VAL A 216 -17.86 4.51 -2.96
N TYR A 217 -16.88 3.60 -2.99
CA TYR A 217 -16.87 2.46 -3.90
C TYR A 217 -17.26 1.13 -3.25
N TYR A 218 -17.92 1.16 -2.09
CA TYR A 218 -18.25 -0.03 -1.32
C TYR A 218 -19.01 -1.07 -2.14
N ASP A 219 -20.05 -0.64 -2.87
CA ASP A 219 -20.91 -1.56 -3.62
C ASP A 219 -20.17 -2.26 -4.75
N LEU A 220 -19.20 -1.59 -5.39
CA LEU A 220 -18.38 -2.21 -6.43
C LEU A 220 -17.39 -3.20 -5.81
N ILE A 221 -16.67 -2.77 -4.76
CA ILE A 221 -15.64 -3.59 -4.10
C ILE A 221 -16.26 -4.83 -3.46
N SER A 222 -17.41 -4.70 -2.80
CA SER A 222 -18.11 -5.82 -2.15
C SER A 222 -18.61 -6.87 -3.16
N ARG A 223 -19.02 -6.43 -4.36
CA ARG A 223 -19.40 -7.30 -5.48
C ARG A 223 -18.22 -7.81 -6.32
N LYS A 224 -16.98 -7.41 -5.96
CA LYS A 224 -15.75 -7.68 -6.73
C LYS A 224 -15.81 -7.14 -8.17
N GLU A 225 -16.55 -6.06 -8.36
CA GLU A 225 -16.60 -5.34 -9.62
C GLU A 225 -15.47 -4.31 -9.69
N LEU A 226 -14.89 -4.14 -10.87
CA LEU A 226 -13.86 -3.12 -11.09
C LEU A 226 -14.50 -1.73 -11.14
N ILE A 227 -13.86 -0.79 -10.47
CA ILE A 227 -14.12 0.64 -10.56
C ILE A 227 -13.71 1.11 -11.96
N LYS A 228 -14.66 1.73 -12.67
CA LYS A 228 -14.48 2.27 -14.02
C LYS A 228 -14.90 3.72 -14.03
N ASN A 229 -14.23 4.55 -14.82
CA ASN A 229 -14.58 5.95 -15.03
C ASN A 229 -14.70 6.71 -13.70
N VAL A 230 -13.62 6.68 -12.90
CA VAL A 230 -13.54 7.40 -11.63
C VAL A 230 -13.89 8.87 -11.87
N ASP A 231 -14.89 9.35 -11.12
CA ASP A 231 -15.39 10.72 -11.24
C ASP A 231 -14.25 11.71 -10.92
N ASN A 232 -14.10 12.72 -11.77
CA ASN A 232 -13.15 13.81 -11.55
C ASN A 232 -13.48 14.60 -10.26
N ASN A 233 -14.72 14.52 -9.78
CA ASN A 233 -15.17 15.11 -8.52
C ASN A 233 -14.99 14.17 -7.30
N LEU A 234 -14.27 13.05 -7.42
CA LEU A 234 -14.02 12.13 -6.31
C LEU A 234 -13.52 12.88 -5.07
N PHE A 235 -12.60 13.84 -5.23
CA PHE A 235 -12.08 14.66 -4.14
C PHE A 235 -13.19 15.37 -3.35
N ASN A 236 -14.17 15.95 -4.04
CA ASN A 236 -15.32 16.61 -3.40
C ASN A 236 -16.21 15.59 -2.66
N SER A 237 -16.44 14.42 -3.26
CA SER A 237 -17.18 13.34 -2.59
C SER A 237 -16.51 12.88 -1.30
N ILE A 238 -15.18 12.83 -1.27
CA ILE A 238 -14.41 12.49 -0.07
C ILE A 238 -14.59 13.57 1.02
N ILE A 239 -14.50 14.85 0.67
CA ILE A 239 -14.72 15.96 1.61
C ILE A 239 -16.11 15.89 2.24
N CYS A 240 -17.15 15.58 1.46
CA CYS A 240 -18.51 15.45 1.99
C CYS A 240 -18.63 14.39 3.11
N HIS A 241 -17.85 13.32 3.03
CA HIS A 241 -17.86 12.24 4.03
C HIS A 241 -16.87 12.46 5.18
N GLU A 242 -15.93 13.38 5.06
CA GLU A 242 -14.87 13.61 6.06
C GLU A 242 -15.45 14.05 7.41
N SER A 243 -16.40 15.00 7.41
CA SER A 243 -17.05 15.47 8.63
C SER A 243 -17.77 14.34 9.39
N GLU A 244 -18.45 13.45 8.68
CA GLU A 244 -19.11 12.29 9.27
C GLU A 244 -18.08 11.30 9.84
N PHE A 245 -16.96 11.10 9.15
CA PHE A 245 -15.88 10.23 9.59
C PHE A 245 -15.23 10.74 10.88
N ILE A 246 -14.87 12.02 10.95
CA ILE A 246 -14.28 12.65 12.14
C ILE A 246 -15.24 12.53 13.33
N ASN A 247 -16.51 12.90 13.15
CA ASN A 247 -17.53 12.80 14.19
C ASN A 247 -17.73 11.35 14.68
N THR A 248 -17.57 10.36 13.81
CA THR A 248 -17.70 8.95 14.17
C THR A 248 -16.43 8.44 14.87
N LEU A 249 -15.25 8.86 14.42
CA LEU A 249 -13.96 8.57 15.03
C LEU A 249 -13.87 9.10 16.48
N GLU A 250 -14.35 10.32 16.73
CA GLU A 250 -14.42 10.90 18.07
C GLU A 250 -15.31 10.08 19.00
N LYS A 251 -16.49 9.65 18.53
CA LYS A 251 -17.40 8.78 19.30
C LYS A 251 -16.75 7.44 19.64
N VAL A 252 -15.98 6.85 18.72
CA VAL A 252 -15.20 5.62 18.97
C VAL A 252 -14.15 5.86 20.05
N ASN A 253 -13.42 6.99 19.99
CA ASN A 253 -12.41 7.35 20.99
C ASN A 253 -13.02 7.55 22.39
N CYS A 254 -14.14 8.26 22.50
CA CYS A 254 -14.83 8.49 23.77
C CYS A 254 -15.37 7.21 24.42
N LYS A 255 -15.77 6.21 23.62
CA LYS A 255 -16.20 4.91 24.16
C LYS A 255 -15.04 4.15 24.78
N LYS A 256 -13.84 4.18 24.17
CA LYS A 256 -12.65 3.51 24.72
C LYS A 256 -12.19 4.15 26.03
N SER A 257 -12.20 5.48 26.17
CA SER A 257 -11.77 6.11 27.44
C SER A 257 -12.72 5.83 28.61
N ARG A 258 -14.04 5.73 28.37
CA ARG A 258 -15.03 5.36 29.41
C ARG A 258 -14.88 3.92 29.91
N PHE A 259 -14.35 3.01 29.10
CA PHE A 259 -14.06 1.64 29.55
C PHE A 259 -12.87 1.59 30.50
N PHE A 260 -11.79 2.33 30.20
CA PHE A 260 -10.63 2.42 31.10
C PHE A 260 -10.96 3.14 32.42
N SER A 261 -11.80 4.19 32.40
CA SER A 261 -12.18 4.90 33.64
C SER A 261 -13.01 4.03 34.60
N LYS A 262 -13.89 3.16 34.07
CA LYS A 262 -14.64 2.21 34.90
C LYS A 262 -13.72 1.17 35.54
N TYR A 263 -12.76 0.62 34.78
CA TYR A 263 -11.78 -0.34 35.31
C TYR A 263 -10.84 0.28 36.35
N ALA A 264 -10.42 1.53 36.16
CA ALA A 264 -9.62 2.27 37.14
C ALA A 264 -10.39 2.47 38.47
N PHE A 265 -11.71 2.72 38.41
CA PHE A 265 -12.54 2.80 39.62
C PHE A 265 -12.66 1.45 40.35
N TYR A 266 -12.79 0.33 39.62
CA TYR A 266 -12.84 -1.00 40.23
C TYR A 266 -11.49 -1.41 40.86
N ILE A 267 -10.37 -1.16 40.17
CA ILE A 267 -9.03 -1.47 40.67
C ILE A 267 -8.66 -0.55 41.84
N GLY A 268 -8.94 0.75 41.74
CA GLY A 268 -8.74 1.70 42.83
C GLY A 268 -9.59 1.38 44.07
N GLY A 269 -10.84 0.94 43.86
CA GLY A 269 -11.73 0.50 44.93
C GLY A 269 -11.22 -0.76 45.65
N MET A 270 -10.72 -1.77 44.91
CA MET A 270 -10.15 -2.97 45.54
C MET A 270 -8.85 -2.69 46.29
N ILE A 271 -7.94 -1.89 45.71
CA ILE A 271 -6.67 -1.55 46.36
C ILE A 271 -6.93 -0.73 47.65
N GLY A 272 -7.90 0.19 47.62
CA GLY A 272 -8.31 0.96 48.80
C GLY A 272 -8.85 0.09 49.94
N VAL A 273 -9.66 -0.92 49.63
CA VAL A 273 -10.19 -1.87 50.63
C VAL A 273 -9.06 -2.73 51.21
N ILE A 274 -8.12 -3.22 50.39
CA ILE A 274 -6.98 -4.02 50.86
C ILE A 274 -6.07 -3.18 51.77
N ALA A 275 -5.80 -1.93 51.41
CA ALA A 275 -5.01 -1.01 52.23
C ALA A 275 -5.69 -0.68 53.56
N ALA A 276 -7.01 -0.46 53.56
CA ALA A 276 -7.78 -0.22 54.78
C ALA A 276 -7.78 -1.43 55.72
N VAL A 277 -7.90 -2.66 55.19
CA VAL A 277 -7.83 -3.89 55.98
C VAL A 277 -6.43 -4.11 56.56
N ALA A 278 -5.38 -3.78 55.80
CA ALA A 278 -4.00 -3.87 56.28
C ALA A 278 -3.72 -2.86 57.41
N LEU A 279 -4.13 -1.60 57.24
CA LEU A 279 -4.00 -0.55 58.26
C LEU A 279 -4.80 -0.87 59.53
N TYR A 280 -6.03 -1.39 59.38
CA TYR A 280 -6.84 -1.82 60.51
C TYR A 280 -6.18 -2.98 61.28
N LYS A 281 -5.56 -3.94 60.58
CA LYS A 281 -4.80 -5.04 61.21
C LYS A 281 -3.54 -4.57 61.94
N ILE A 282 -2.87 -3.53 61.44
CA ILE A 282 -1.68 -2.96 62.08
C ILE A 282 -2.09 -2.20 63.35
N ASN A 283 -3.07 -1.29 63.28
CA ASN A 283 -3.54 -0.55 64.46
C ASN A 283 -4.09 -1.48 65.57
N LYS A 284 -4.79 -2.56 65.21
CA LYS A 284 -5.31 -3.52 66.20
C LYS A 284 -4.20 -4.37 66.86
N ARG A 285 -3.00 -4.44 66.26
CA ARG A 285 -1.85 -5.15 66.82
C ARG A 285 -1.09 -4.31 67.85
N ASP A 286 -1.17 -2.98 67.74
CA ASP A 286 -0.48 -2.06 68.65
C ASP A 286 -1.31 -1.74 69.92
N GLU A 287 -2.57 -2.18 69.98
CA GLU A 287 -3.48 -2.00 71.14
C GLU A 287 -3.53 -3.21 72.10
N ASN A 288 -2.76 -4.28 71.86
CA ASN A 288 -2.61 -5.45 72.74
C ASN A 288 -1.16 -5.61 73.22
#